data_AF-A0AA92HAJ5-F1
#
_entry.id   AF-A0AA92HAJ5-F1
#
_cell.length_a   1.000
_cell.length_b   1.000
_cell.length_c   1.000
_cell.angle_alpha   90.00
_cell.angle_beta   90.00
_cell.angle_gamma   90.00
#
_symmetry.space_group_name_H-M   'P 1'
#
loop_
_entity.id
_entity.type
_entity.pdbx_description
1 polymer ?
#
loop_
_entity_poly.entity_id
_entity_poly.type
_entity_poly.pdbx_seq_one_letter_code
_entity_poly.pdbx_strand_id
1 'polypeptide(L)' 'MAKATKSSTIEATADEDGRIEYRVTETAPSRVACQRVQAGDTIRLTEDQARAELIALHIEPVSNAASEGGSNDI' A
#
# COMPACT_ATOMS: atom_id res chain seq x y z
N MET A 1 -24.37 15.21 10.48
CA MET A 1 -23.25 14.25 10.58
C MET A 1 -23.20 13.46 9.28
N ALA A 2 -22.48 13.95 8.27
CA ALA A 2 -22.41 13.31 6.96
C ALA A 2 -21.39 12.16 7.01
N LYS A 3 -21.84 10.96 6.67
CA LYS A 3 -21.02 9.76 6.52
C LYS A 3 -20.71 9.57 5.03
N ALA A 4 -19.43 9.32 4.75
CA ALA A 4 -18.81 8.79 3.53
C ALA A 4 -18.97 9.58 2.22
N THR A 5 -17.82 9.99 1.69
CA THR A 5 -17.57 10.04 0.24
C THR A 5 -16.31 9.24 -0.06
N LYS A 6 -16.51 8.17 -0.84
CA LYS A 6 -15.47 7.33 -1.44
C LYS A 6 -15.11 7.97 -2.78
N SER A 7 -13.85 8.33 -2.99
CA SER A 7 -13.24 8.73 -4.28
C SER A 7 -11.76 8.39 -4.11
N SER A 8 -11.27 7.21 -4.54
CA SER A 8 -11.03 6.80 -5.92
C SER A 8 -10.15 7.81 -6.66
N THR A 9 -8.86 7.82 -6.35
CA THR A 9 -7.81 8.28 -7.25
C THR A 9 -6.73 7.21 -7.34
N ILE A 10 -6.34 6.96 -8.57
CA ILE A 10 -5.58 5.84 -9.08
C ILE A 10 -4.20 6.45 -9.35
N GLU A 11 -3.41 6.63 -8.30
CA GLU A 11 -1.96 6.87 -8.35
C GLU A 11 -1.39 6.23 -7.07
N ALA A 12 -0.24 5.56 -7.11
CA ALA A 12 0.48 5.17 -5.88
C ALA A 12 1.07 6.44 -5.24
N THR A 13 0.19 7.34 -4.83
CA THR A 13 0.49 8.63 -4.22
C THR A 13 0.53 8.37 -2.73
N ALA A 14 1.71 8.58 -2.14
CA ALA A 14 1.77 8.73 -0.70
C ALA A 14 0.72 9.80 -0.31
N ASP A 15 -0.20 9.48 0.60
CA ASP A 15 -1.11 10.49 1.16
C ASP A 15 -0.28 11.68 1.70
N GLU A 16 -0.87 12.85 1.97
CA GLU A 16 -0.12 14.00 2.57
C GLU A 16 0.61 13.66 3.89
N ASP A 17 0.25 12.52 4.50
CA ASP A 17 0.89 11.91 5.68
C ASP A 17 2.11 11.02 5.37
N GLY A 18 2.48 10.84 4.10
CA GLY A 18 3.61 10.01 3.66
C GLY A 18 3.37 8.49 3.70
N ARG A 19 2.10 8.05 3.57
CA ARG A 19 1.72 6.63 3.65
C ARG A 19 1.32 6.09 2.28
N ILE A 20 1.82 4.90 1.95
CA ILE A 20 1.61 4.18 0.70
C ILE A 20 0.66 3.01 0.96
N GLU A 21 -0.17 2.69 -0.03
CA GLU A 21 -1.14 1.59 0.04
C GLU A 21 -0.52 0.26 -0.41
N TYR A 22 -0.68 -0.76 0.42
CA TYR A 22 -0.15 -2.10 0.23
C TYR A 22 -1.24 -3.14 0.43
N ARG A 23 -1.18 -4.22 -0.34
CA ARG A 23 -2.04 -5.39 -0.17
C ARG A 23 -1.34 -6.42 0.70
N VAL A 24 -2.10 -6.99 1.63
CA VAL A 24 -1.65 -8.05 2.53
C VAL A 24 -1.72 -9.38 1.79
N THR A 25 -0.62 -10.12 1.79
CA THR A 25 -0.51 -11.41 1.10
C THR A 25 -1.07 -12.55 1.95
N GLU A 26 -1.28 -13.72 1.35
CA GLU A 26 -1.74 -14.92 2.07
C GLU A 26 -0.72 -15.47 3.07
N THR A 27 0.56 -15.12 2.87
CA THR A 27 1.67 -15.50 3.74
C THR A 27 1.83 -14.55 4.93
N ALA A 28 1.05 -13.46 4.97
CA ALA A 28 1.15 -12.48 6.03
C ALA A 28 0.61 -13.02 7.37
N PRO A 29 1.26 -12.72 8.49
CA PRO A 29 0.72 -12.98 9.81
C PRO A 29 -0.55 -12.15 10.07
N SER A 30 -1.32 -12.51 11.11
CA SER A 30 -2.52 -11.74 11.52
C SER A 30 -2.22 -10.30 12.00
N ARG A 31 -0.94 -9.92 12.06
CA ARG A 31 -0.49 -8.55 12.33
C ARG A 31 0.69 -8.15 11.44
N VAL A 32 0.53 -7.06 10.71
CA VAL A 32 1.56 -6.45 9.85
C VAL A 32 1.80 -5.02 10.35
N ALA A 33 3.06 -4.66 10.61
CA ALA A 33 3.42 -3.34 11.16
C ALA A 33 2.55 -2.88 12.35
N CYS A 34 2.34 -3.79 13.32
CA CYS A 34 1.46 -3.60 14.49
C CYS A 34 -0.04 -3.39 14.20
N GLN A 35 -0.49 -3.43 12.96
CA GLN A 35 -1.90 -3.39 12.58
C GLN A 35 -2.47 -4.81 12.47
N ARG A 36 -3.73 -5.02 12.85
CA ARG A 36 -4.41 -6.31 12.66
C ARG A 36 -4.93 -6.40 11.23
N VAL A 37 -4.55 -7.46 10.53
CA VAL A 37 -4.85 -7.62 9.10
C VAL A 37 -5.32 -9.04 8.78
N GLN A 38 -5.89 -9.20 7.60
CA GLN A 38 -6.23 -10.49 6.99
C GLN A 38 -5.61 -10.58 5.60
N ALA A 39 -5.40 -11.80 5.10
CA ALA A 39 -4.96 -12.01 3.74
C ALA A 39 -5.92 -11.34 2.73
N GLY A 40 -5.36 -10.61 1.77
CA GLY A 40 -6.11 -9.87 0.76
C GLY A 40 -6.62 -8.50 1.20
N ASP A 41 -6.39 -8.10 2.46
CA ASP A 41 -6.71 -6.76 2.95
C ASP A 41 -5.78 -5.69 2.36
N THR A 42 -6.21 -4.44 2.40
CA THR A 42 -5.43 -3.31 1.91
C THR A 42 -5.12 -2.38 3.06
N ILE A 43 -3.83 -2.18 3.35
CA ILE A 43 -3.34 -1.36 4.45
C ILE A 43 -2.51 -0.19 3.95
N ARG A 44 -2.41 0.86 4.76
CA ARG A 44 -1.58 2.04 4.48
C ARG A 44 -0.45 2.14 5.48
N LEU A 45 0.77 2.08 4.97
CA LEU A 45 2.00 2.10 5.76
C LEU A 45 2.95 3.17 5.25
N THR A 46 3.77 3.71 6.14
CA THR A 46 4.93 4.50 5.72
C THR A 46 5.98 3.57 5.12
N GLU A 47 6.88 4.12 4.30
CA GLU A 47 7.95 3.34 3.67
C GLU A 47 8.81 2.58 4.71
N ASP A 48 9.13 3.22 5.84
CA ASP A 48 9.86 2.61 6.95
C ASP A 48 9.14 1.39 7.55
N GLN A 49 7.82 1.49 7.76
CA GLN A 49 7.00 0.39 8.29
C GLN A 49 6.84 -0.73 7.26
N ALA A 50 6.66 -0.37 5.99
CA ALA A 50 6.51 -1.32 4.89
C ALA A 50 7.81 -2.07 4.59
N ARG A 51 8.98 -1.47 4.84
CA ARG A 51 10.29 -2.05 4.47
C ARG A 51 10.51 -3.44 5.03
N ALA A 52 10.26 -3.66 6.31
CA ALA A 52 10.42 -4.99 6.93
C ALA A 52 9.43 -6.00 6.36
N GLU A 53 8.19 -5.56 6.15
CA GLU A 53 7.08 -6.41 5.69
C GLU A 53 7.20 -6.78 4.20
N LEU A 54 7.74 -5.88 3.37
CA LEU A 54 8.05 -6.11 1.96
C LEU A 54 9.19 -7.14 1.82
N ILE A 55 10.24 -7.03 2.66
CA ILE A 55 11.33 -8.02 2.68
C ILE A 55 10.81 -9.39 3.11
N ALA A 56 9.86 -9.42 4.06
CA ALA A 56 9.23 -10.63 4.53
C ALA A 56 8.12 -11.18 3.60
N LEU A 57 7.80 -10.49 2.50
CA LEU A 57 6.71 -10.82 1.57
C LEU A 57 5.33 -10.93 2.25
N HIS A 58 5.12 -10.21 3.35
CA HIS A 58 3.83 -10.10 4.02
C HIS A 58 2.89 -9.11 3.31
N ILE A 59 3.46 -8.19 2.54
CA ILE A 59 2.72 -7.21 1.78
C ILE A 59 3.30 -7.05 0.38
N GLU A 60 2.47 -6.60 -0.55
CA GLU A 60 2.83 -6.23 -1.90
C GLU A 60 2.32 -4.81 -2.21
N PRO A 61 3.05 -3.99 -2.98
CA PRO A 61 2.55 -2.71 -3.42
C PRO A 61 1.32 -2.94 -4.28
N VAL A 62 0.21 -2.26 -3.96
CA VAL A 62 -0.94 -2.26 -4.85
C VAL A 62 -0.49 -1.49 -6.08
N SER A 63 -0.17 -2.23 -7.16
CA SER A 63 0.17 -1.63 -8.44
C SER A 63 -1.08 -0.97 -8.98
N ASN A 64 -1.30 0.25 -8.53
CA ASN A 64 -2.02 1.22 -9.31
C ASN A 64 -1.07 1.74 -10.42
N ALA A 65 -0.52 0.79 -11.18
CA ALA A 65 0.34 1.04 -12.32
C ALA A 65 -0.57 1.17 -13.54
N ALA A 66 -1.29 2.28 -13.64
CA ALA A 66 -1.54 2.86 -14.94
C ALA A 66 -0.24 3.56 -15.37
N SER A 67 0.69 2.77 -15.90
CA SER A 67 1.61 3.19 -16.98
C SER A 67 2.32 4.54 -16.83
N GLU A 68 3.27 4.69 -15.90
CA GLU A 68 4.36 5.67 -16.07
C GLU A 68 5.70 4.98 -15.85
N GLY A 69 6.22 4.40 -16.92
CA GLY A 69 7.48 3.67 -16.95
C GLY A 69 8.12 3.75 -18.33
N GLY A 70 8.91 4.80 -18.52
CA GLY A 70 9.83 5.03 -19.64
C GLY A 70 10.19 6.51 -19.68
N SER A 71 11.01 7.05 -18.75
CA SER A 71 12.45 6.83 -18.66
C SER A 71 13.11 6.72 -20.05
N ASN A 72 13.49 7.84 -20.66
CA ASN A 72 14.86 8.39 -20.59
C ASN A 72 15.11 9.38 -21.75
N ASP A 73 15.66 10.53 -21.36
CA ASP A 73 16.41 11.54 -22.08
C ASP A 73 17.19 11.05 -23.31
N ILE A 74 17.18 11.84 -24.41
CA ILE A 74 18.30 12.37 -25.25
C ILE A 74 17.70 13.26 -26.35
#